data_AF-A0A2T2N956-F1
#
_entry.id   AF-A0A2T2N956-F1
#
_cell.length_a   1.000
_cell.length_b   1.000
_cell.length_c   1.000
_cell.angle_alpha   90.00
_cell.angle_beta   90.00
_cell.angle_gamma   90.00
#
_symmetry.space_group_name_H-M   'P 1'
#
loop_
_entity.id
_entity.type
_entity.pdbx_description
1 polymer ?
#
loop_
_entity_poly.entity_id
_entity_poly.type
_entity_poly.pdbx_seq_one_letter_code
_entity_poly.pdbx_strand_id
1 'polypeptide(L)'
;LMQVLGQYGLLESIASHLYPQDLYALSLTSKVAYRAIFPNRESRFNLFTKMACDGYGIDVRRAHHHKSHFFDEYDCREYAKCGTNTNERDVESRPCIACGRTTCDECRIHCVYQSVYQPSDDPDELPSFSGFALLHTDEMGILSPAHQGVASTAWTDPSTNPSGPYHDKGYLDIPLESDTYAVPESIDDIIDRDLGEGELILSYSSSSPRPSPVIRAFWEITEARKRKLCPQCFGVECNDDIKSSKQCHCTLRQRFLDRWLCLRCFLAEKRAI
;
A
#
# COMPACT_ATOMS: atom_id res chain seq x y z
N LEU A 1 21.96 -16.24 19.62
CA LEU A 1 22.62 -14.95 19.93
C LEU A 1 23.31 -14.97 21.30
N MET A 2 22.60 -15.24 22.40
CA MET A 2 23.18 -15.20 23.75
C MET A 2 24.37 -16.14 23.92
N GLN A 3 24.34 -17.36 23.36
CA GLN A 3 25.50 -18.27 23.36
C GLN A 3 26.73 -17.73 22.61
N VAL A 4 26.52 -16.86 21.61
CA VAL A 4 27.60 -16.30 20.78
C VAL A 4 28.17 -15.03 21.42
N LEU A 5 27.33 -14.20 22.03
CA LEU A 5 27.75 -13.00 22.74
C LEU A 5 28.24 -13.30 24.17
N GLY A 6 27.78 -14.39 24.78
CA GLY A 6 28.18 -14.88 26.11
C GLY A 6 29.62 -15.37 26.20
N GLN A 7 30.37 -15.39 25.09
CA GLN A 7 31.82 -15.56 25.13
C GLN A 7 32.52 -14.38 25.83
N TYR A 8 31.82 -13.25 25.98
CA TYR A 8 32.23 -12.11 26.78
C TYR A 8 31.07 -11.73 27.71
N GLY A 9 31.19 -12.02 29.02
CA GLY A 9 30.08 -11.80 29.98
C GLY A 9 29.50 -10.37 29.99
N LEU A 10 30.30 -9.37 29.61
CA LEU A 10 29.83 -7.99 29.42
C LEU A 10 28.88 -7.83 28.22
N LEU A 11 29.15 -8.52 27.10
CA LEU A 11 28.33 -8.41 25.88
C LEU A 11 26.98 -9.10 26.05
N GLU A 12 26.92 -10.17 26.84
CA GLU A 12 25.66 -10.83 27.18
C GLU A 12 24.73 -9.92 27.98
N SER A 13 25.29 -9.24 28.99
CA SER A 13 24.55 -8.27 29.81
C SER A 13 24.07 -7.07 28.99
N ILE A 14 24.87 -6.56 28.05
CA ILE A 14 24.43 -5.48 27.15
C ILE A 14 23.33 -5.96 26.21
N ALA A 15 23.52 -7.12 25.56
CA ALA A 15 22.60 -7.62 24.55
C ALA A 15 21.21 -7.96 25.09
N SER A 16 21.10 -8.39 26.36
CA SER A 16 19.81 -8.70 26.98
C SER A 16 18.93 -7.47 27.25
N HIS A 17 19.51 -6.26 27.23
CA HIS A 17 18.80 -5.00 27.45
C HIS A 17 18.59 -4.20 26.15
N LEU A 18 19.01 -4.74 25.00
CA LEU A 18 18.78 -4.08 23.71
C LEU A 18 17.32 -4.23 23.28
N TYR A 19 16.73 -3.12 22.81
CA TYR A 19 15.45 -3.19 22.13
C TYR A 19 15.60 -3.92 20.78
N PRO A 20 14.51 -4.44 20.20
CA PRO A 20 14.54 -5.09 18.88
C PRO A 20 15.24 -4.23 17.80
N GLN A 21 15.04 -2.92 17.84
CA GLN A 21 15.67 -1.99 16.91
C GLN A 21 17.20 -1.95 17.09
N ASP A 22 17.67 -1.87 18.34
CA ASP A 22 19.10 -1.84 18.65
C ASP A 22 19.76 -3.18 18.30
N LEU A 23 19.04 -4.28 18.54
CA LEU A 23 19.53 -5.60 18.19
C LEU A 23 19.65 -5.78 16.67
N TYR A 24 18.72 -5.22 15.91
CA TYR A 24 18.84 -5.14 14.46
C TYR A 24 20.04 -4.28 14.06
N ALA A 25 20.22 -3.09 14.63
CA ALA A 25 21.38 -2.23 14.35
C ALA A 25 22.72 -2.94 14.66
N LEU A 26 22.81 -3.62 15.81
CA LEU A 26 23.96 -4.44 16.20
C LEU A 26 24.23 -5.55 15.19
N SER A 27 23.17 -6.20 14.70
CA SER A 27 23.31 -7.26 13.70
C SER A 27 23.82 -6.75 12.35
N LEU A 28 23.54 -5.49 12.00
CA LEU A 28 24.04 -4.88 10.76
C LEU A 28 25.51 -4.45 10.87
N THR A 29 25.97 -4.13 12.08
CA THR A 29 27.35 -3.66 12.33
C THR A 29 28.30 -4.78 12.78
N SER A 30 27.79 -5.90 13.29
CA SER A 30 28.59 -7.05 13.75
C SER A 30 28.32 -8.31 12.93
N LYS A 31 29.36 -8.80 12.23
CA LYS A 31 29.30 -10.07 11.47
C LYS A 31 28.88 -11.26 12.34
N VAL A 32 29.28 -11.26 13.61
CA VAL A 32 28.99 -12.33 14.56
C VAL A 32 27.51 -12.31 14.93
N ALA A 33 26.96 -11.13 15.29
CA ALA A 33 25.53 -10.98 15.56
C ALA A 33 24.69 -11.26 14.31
N TYR A 34 25.13 -10.79 13.14
CA TYR A 34 24.49 -11.08 11.85
C TYR A 34 24.33 -12.59 11.63
N ARG A 35 25.45 -13.34 11.73
CA ARG A 35 25.47 -14.80 11.51
C ARG A 35 24.66 -15.56 12.56
N ALA A 36 24.48 -15.01 13.75
CA ALA A 36 23.65 -15.62 14.79
C ALA A 36 22.14 -15.41 14.57
N ILE A 37 21.74 -14.33 13.89
CA ILE A 37 20.32 -13.93 13.76
C ILE A 37 19.76 -14.21 12.36
N PHE A 38 20.46 -13.81 11.30
CA PHE A 38 19.90 -13.75 9.94
C PHE A 38 19.83 -15.07 9.18
N PRO A 39 20.79 -16.01 9.35
CA PRO A 39 20.66 -17.34 8.76
C PRO A 39 19.48 -18.14 9.33
N ASN A 40 19.10 -17.88 10.58
CA ASN A 40 17.95 -18.53 11.21
C ASN A 40 16.67 -17.74 10.91
N ARG A 41 15.77 -18.34 10.13
CA ARG A 41 14.50 -17.72 9.73
C ARG A 41 13.62 -17.33 10.92
N GLU A 42 13.55 -18.16 11.95
CA GLU A 42 12.73 -17.92 13.14
C GLU A 42 13.29 -16.77 13.98
N SER A 43 14.60 -16.74 14.22
CA SER A 43 15.26 -15.64 14.94
C SER A 43 15.06 -14.29 14.22
N ARG A 44 15.23 -14.28 12.90
CA ARG A 44 14.98 -13.10 12.07
C ARG A 44 13.52 -12.67 12.11
N PHE A 45 12.59 -13.60 12.01
CA PHE A 45 11.16 -13.31 12.08
C PHE A 45 10.79 -12.73 13.44
N ASN A 46 11.21 -13.36 14.54
CA ASN A 46 10.98 -12.89 15.91
C ASN A 46 11.57 -11.51 16.19
N LEU A 47 12.71 -11.17 15.57
CA LEU A 47 13.28 -9.84 15.64
C LEU A 47 12.38 -8.82 14.93
N PHE A 48 12.01 -9.11 13.68
CA PHE A 48 11.25 -8.20 12.83
C PHE A 48 9.82 -7.96 13.28
N THR A 49 9.14 -8.96 13.84
CA THR A 49 7.77 -8.80 14.37
C THR A 49 7.72 -7.95 15.64
N LYS A 50 8.83 -7.83 16.36
CA LYS A 50 8.96 -7.00 17.56
C LYS A 50 9.48 -5.59 17.27
N MET A 51 9.95 -5.32 16.05
CA MET A 51 10.33 -3.98 15.65
C MET A 51 9.09 -3.15 15.34
N ALA A 52 9.17 -1.86 15.65
CA ALA A 52 8.23 -0.85 15.17
C ALA A 52 8.28 -0.72 13.64
N CYS A 53 7.21 -0.18 13.03
CA CYS A 53 7.30 0.24 11.64
C CYS A 53 8.31 1.40 11.51
N ASP A 54 9.20 1.34 10.53
CA ASP A 54 10.30 2.30 10.35
C ASP A 54 9.93 3.53 9.51
N GLY A 55 8.66 3.64 9.07
CA GLY A 55 8.18 4.77 8.27
C GLY A 55 8.58 4.72 6.79
N TYR A 56 9.33 3.72 6.35
CA TYR A 56 9.87 3.65 4.98
C TYR A 56 8.79 3.73 3.89
N GLY A 57 7.57 3.25 4.18
CA GLY A 57 6.46 3.34 3.23
C GLY A 57 6.06 4.79 2.92
N ILE A 58 6.00 5.65 3.93
CA ILE A 58 5.71 7.08 3.76
C ILE A 58 6.82 7.76 2.95
N ASP A 59 8.09 7.43 3.22
CA ASP A 59 9.23 7.99 2.48
C ASP A 59 9.17 7.61 1.00
N VAL A 60 8.83 6.35 0.70
CA VAL A 60 8.63 5.90 -0.68
C VAL A 60 7.50 6.68 -1.35
N ARG A 61 6.36 6.86 -0.67
CA ARG A 61 5.22 7.62 -1.19
C ARG A 61 5.63 9.05 -1.52
N ARG A 62 6.24 9.78 -0.59
CA ARG A 62 6.74 11.15 -0.81
C ARG A 62 7.73 11.27 -1.97
N ALA A 63 8.51 10.23 -2.24
CA ALA A 63 9.46 10.22 -3.35
C ALA A 63 8.82 9.91 -4.72
N HIS A 64 7.63 9.30 -4.77
CA HIS A 64 6.95 8.91 -6.01
C HIS A 64 5.72 9.74 -6.33
N HIS A 65 4.98 10.16 -5.30
CA HIS A 65 3.71 10.87 -5.40
C HIS A 65 3.97 12.36 -5.60
N HIS A 66 3.45 12.91 -6.69
CA HIS A 66 3.53 14.32 -7.01
C HIS A 66 2.17 14.96 -6.76
N LYS A 67 2.13 15.87 -5.78
CA LYS A 67 0.93 16.67 -5.50
C LYS A 67 0.68 17.62 -6.67
N SER A 68 -0.58 17.77 -7.03
CA SER A 68 -1.02 18.71 -8.05
C SER A 68 -0.78 20.16 -7.62
N HIS A 69 -0.76 21.08 -8.57
CA HIS A 69 -0.71 22.52 -8.27
C HIS A 69 -1.88 22.98 -7.38
N PHE A 70 -3.03 22.31 -7.47
CA PHE A 70 -4.20 22.56 -6.62
C PHE A 70 -3.93 22.31 -5.14
N PHE A 71 -2.96 21.45 -4.79
CA PHE A 71 -2.57 21.25 -3.39
C PHE A 71 -2.04 22.54 -2.76
N ASP A 72 -1.27 23.33 -3.51
CA ASP A 72 -0.69 24.59 -3.02
C ASP A 72 -1.65 25.79 -3.19
N GLU A 73 -2.57 25.72 -4.16
CA GLU A 73 -3.55 26.77 -4.43
C GLU A 73 -4.73 26.79 -3.45
N TYR A 74 -5.10 25.63 -2.91
CA TYR A 74 -6.21 25.47 -1.94
C TYR A 74 -5.70 25.12 -0.54
N ASP A 75 -6.53 25.24 0.51
CA ASP A 75 -6.19 24.84 1.91
C ASP A 75 -6.14 23.31 2.09
N CYS A 76 -5.44 22.63 1.18
CA CYS A 76 -5.26 21.20 1.19
C CYS A 76 -4.31 20.76 2.32
N ARG A 77 -4.64 19.66 2.98
CA ARG A 77 -3.87 19.09 4.09
C ARG A 77 -3.49 17.66 3.77
N GLU A 78 -2.19 17.39 3.83
CA GLU A 78 -1.68 16.01 3.80
C GLU A 78 -1.63 15.44 5.22
N TYR A 79 -2.22 14.27 5.41
CA TYR A 79 -2.26 13.60 6.72
C TYR A 79 -1.56 12.23 6.73
N ALA A 80 -0.91 11.85 5.63
CA ALA A 80 -0.15 10.62 5.51
C ALA A 80 1.06 10.62 6.47
N LYS A 81 0.99 9.80 7.51
CA LYS A 81 2.05 9.66 8.53
C LYS A 81 2.19 8.21 8.96
N CYS A 82 3.41 7.80 9.31
CA CYS A 82 3.63 6.46 9.84
C CYS A 82 2.94 6.33 11.20
N GLY A 83 2.07 5.34 11.35
CA GLY A 83 1.30 5.13 12.58
C GLY A 83 2.15 4.89 13.83
N THR A 84 3.37 4.37 13.69
CA THR A 84 4.27 4.17 14.83
C THR A 84 5.04 5.43 15.25
N ASN A 85 5.04 6.48 14.41
CA ASN A 85 5.71 7.75 14.72
C ASN A 85 4.78 8.76 15.42
N THR A 86 3.50 8.45 15.54
CA THR A 86 2.48 9.35 16.11
C THR A 86 1.65 8.62 17.15
N ASN A 87 1.70 9.06 18.41
CA ASN A 87 0.80 8.56 19.46
C ASN A 87 -0.66 9.03 19.28
N GLU A 88 -0.95 9.78 18.21
CA GLU A 88 -2.22 10.45 17.96
C GLU A 88 -3.28 9.51 17.37
N ARG A 89 -2.87 8.39 16.74
CA ARG A 89 -3.80 7.43 16.13
C ARG A 89 -3.35 6.00 16.37
N ASP A 90 -4.33 5.15 16.68
CA ASP A 90 -4.14 3.70 16.69
C ASP A 90 -4.20 3.19 15.25
N VAL A 91 -3.03 2.96 14.65
CA VAL A 91 -2.91 2.45 13.29
C VAL A 91 -2.49 1.00 13.35
N GLU A 92 -3.31 0.14 12.74
CA GLU A 92 -3.03 -1.28 12.68
C GLU A 92 -1.64 -1.55 12.10
N SER A 93 -0.89 -2.44 12.75
CA SER A 93 0.44 -2.85 12.32
C SER A 93 0.54 -4.36 12.31
N ARG A 94 0.97 -4.93 11.18
CA ARG A 94 1.19 -6.37 11.03
C ARG A 94 2.53 -6.68 10.35
N PRO A 95 3.11 -7.88 10.55
CA PRO A 95 4.28 -8.32 9.81
C PRO A 95 4.00 -8.44 8.30
N CYS A 96 4.90 -7.91 7.47
CA CYS A 96 4.82 -8.06 6.02
C CYS A 96 4.91 -9.55 5.63
N ILE A 97 4.03 -10.04 4.76
CA ILE A 97 4.03 -11.47 4.37
C ILE A 97 5.34 -11.93 3.72
N ALA A 98 5.98 -11.05 2.94
CA ALA A 98 7.19 -11.38 2.19
C ALA A 98 8.49 -11.29 3.04
N CYS A 99 8.66 -10.24 3.83
CA CYS A 99 9.92 -10.00 4.57
C CYS A 99 9.82 -10.13 6.09
N GLY A 100 8.61 -10.22 6.65
CA GLY A 100 8.35 -10.35 8.09
C GLY A 100 8.49 -9.05 8.90
N ARG A 101 8.88 -7.92 8.29
CA ARG A 101 8.97 -6.62 8.98
C ARG A 101 7.60 -6.11 9.37
N THR A 102 7.42 -5.71 10.62
CA THR A 102 6.23 -4.98 11.06
C THR A 102 6.05 -3.73 10.21
N THR A 103 4.87 -3.59 9.62
CA THR A 103 4.50 -2.47 8.76
C THR A 103 3.13 -1.99 9.21
N CYS A 104 2.99 -0.69 9.49
CA CYS A 104 1.69 -0.09 9.78
C CYS A 104 0.86 0.06 8.49
N ASP A 105 -0.46 0.21 8.63
CA ASP A 105 -1.38 0.35 7.51
C ASP A 105 -0.94 1.48 6.55
N GLU A 106 -0.55 2.63 7.10
CA GLU A 106 -0.03 3.78 6.34
C GLU A 106 1.27 3.51 5.53
N CYS A 107 2.03 2.48 5.89
CA CYS A 107 3.31 2.13 5.25
C CYS A 107 3.26 0.88 4.36
N ARG A 108 2.14 0.15 4.32
CA ARG A 108 1.95 -0.97 3.38
C ARG A 108 1.44 -0.46 2.04
N ILE A 109 1.43 -1.36 1.05
CA ILE A 109 0.80 -1.09 -0.23
C ILE A 109 -0.72 -0.97 -0.06
N HIS A 110 -1.28 0.06 -0.68
CA HIS A 110 -2.71 0.22 -0.93
C HIS A 110 -2.93 0.34 -2.44
N CYS A 111 -4.14 0.00 -2.90
CA CYS A 111 -4.56 0.22 -4.28
C CYS A 111 -4.84 1.72 -4.49
N VAL A 112 -5.49 2.37 -3.52
CA VAL A 112 -5.72 3.82 -3.51
C VAL A 112 -5.30 4.39 -2.15
N TYR A 113 -4.30 5.24 -2.19
CA TYR A 113 -3.90 6.07 -1.05
C TYR A 113 -4.70 7.36 -1.04
N GLN A 114 -5.74 7.44 -0.23
CA GLN A 114 -6.33 8.73 0.10
C GLN A 114 -5.46 9.45 1.15
N SER A 115 -4.76 10.50 0.76
CA SER A 115 -3.75 11.17 1.62
C SER A 115 -3.94 12.66 1.79
N VAL A 116 -4.84 13.26 1.01
CA VAL A 116 -5.08 14.69 0.97
C VAL A 116 -6.55 14.97 1.24
N TYR A 117 -6.79 16.00 2.04
CA TYR A 117 -8.11 16.48 2.41
C TYR A 117 -8.16 18.00 2.20
N GLN A 118 -9.25 18.47 1.61
CA GLN A 118 -9.59 19.88 1.52
C GLN A 118 -10.94 20.10 2.22
N PRO A 119 -11.03 21.00 3.21
CA PRO A 119 -12.31 21.36 3.81
C PRO A 119 -13.25 21.98 2.76
N SER A 120 -14.56 21.90 2.99
CA SER A 120 -15.52 22.62 2.14
C SER A 120 -15.38 24.13 2.35
N ASP A 121 -15.51 24.89 1.26
CA ASP A 121 -15.45 26.35 1.32
C ASP A 121 -16.77 26.91 1.88
N ASP A 122 -17.89 26.29 1.49
CA ASP A 122 -19.23 26.65 1.94
C ASP A 122 -19.94 25.53 2.74
N PRO A 123 -20.95 25.86 3.58
CA PRO A 123 -21.65 24.88 4.42
C PRO A 123 -22.53 23.88 3.66
N ASP A 124 -22.93 24.21 2.43
CA ASP A 124 -23.72 23.36 1.53
C ASP A 124 -22.86 22.53 0.57
N GLU A 125 -21.54 22.74 0.57
CA GLU A 125 -20.58 21.97 -0.19
C GLU A 125 -20.03 20.77 0.58
N LEU A 126 -19.57 19.76 -0.16
CA LEU A 126 -18.89 18.60 0.41
C LEU A 126 -17.37 18.85 0.42
N PRO A 127 -16.63 18.32 1.40
CA PRO A 127 -15.17 18.40 1.38
C PRO A 127 -14.60 17.56 0.24
N SER A 128 -13.46 18.01 -0.29
CA SER A 128 -12.75 17.30 -1.35
C SER A 128 -11.68 16.37 -0.79
N PHE A 129 -11.49 15.22 -1.44
CA PHE A 129 -10.46 14.25 -1.08
C PHE A 129 -9.65 13.92 -2.33
N SER A 130 -8.36 13.70 -2.14
CA SER A 130 -7.46 13.30 -3.21
C SER A 130 -6.34 12.41 -2.70
N GLY A 131 -5.62 11.83 -3.64
CA GLY A 131 -4.71 10.74 -3.34
C GLY A 131 -4.01 10.16 -4.55
N PHE A 132 -3.53 8.93 -4.41
CA PHE A 132 -2.71 8.29 -5.43
C PHE A 132 -3.11 6.83 -5.63
N ALA A 133 -3.19 6.40 -6.89
CA ALA A 133 -3.38 5.00 -7.23
C ALA A 133 -2.04 4.25 -7.17
N LEU A 134 -1.90 3.30 -6.26
CA LEU A 134 -0.66 2.54 -6.02
C LEU A 134 0.55 3.49 -5.84
N LEU A 135 1.63 3.31 -6.62
CA LEU A 135 2.77 4.23 -6.68
C LEU A 135 2.83 4.99 -8.01
N HIS A 136 1.66 5.27 -8.61
CA HIS A 136 1.59 6.18 -9.75
C HIS A 136 1.87 7.62 -9.30
N THR A 137 2.46 8.44 -10.17
CA THR A 137 2.92 9.79 -9.84
C THR A 137 1.77 10.76 -9.61
N ASP A 138 0.76 10.69 -10.45
CA ASP A 138 -0.27 11.72 -10.56
C ASP A 138 -1.29 11.62 -9.43
N GLU A 139 -1.67 12.78 -8.88
CA GLU A 139 -2.71 12.91 -7.87
C GLU A 139 -4.10 12.74 -8.51
N MET A 140 -4.92 11.88 -7.91
CA MET A 140 -6.26 11.52 -8.35
C MET A 140 -7.30 12.16 -7.43
N GLY A 141 -8.40 12.63 -8.01
CA GLY A 141 -9.59 12.98 -7.24
C GLY A 141 -10.22 11.73 -6.62
N ILE A 142 -10.73 11.85 -5.39
CA ILE A 142 -11.44 10.77 -4.69
C ILE A 142 -12.77 11.32 -4.19
N LEU A 143 -13.86 10.75 -4.67
CA LEU A 143 -15.20 11.17 -4.30
C LEU A 143 -15.74 10.26 -3.18
N SER A 144 -16.24 10.89 -2.13
CA SER A 144 -17.03 10.20 -1.10
C SER A 144 -18.38 9.74 -1.66
N PRO A 145 -19.07 8.77 -1.04
CA PRO A 145 -20.42 8.37 -1.45
C PRO A 145 -21.43 9.53 -1.46
N ALA A 146 -21.25 10.55 -0.63
CA ALA A 146 -22.12 11.72 -0.59
C ALA A 146 -22.10 12.52 -1.91
N HIS A 147 -20.95 12.57 -2.60
CA HIS A 147 -20.85 13.20 -3.93
C HIS A 147 -21.69 12.47 -4.99
N GLN A 148 -22.00 11.19 -4.76
CA GLN A 148 -22.87 10.39 -5.62
C GLN A 148 -24.33 10.40 -5.14
N GLY A 149 -24.70 11.30 -4.22
CA GLY A 149 -26.04 11.38 -3.64
C GLY A 149 -26.39 10.27 -2.65
N VAL A 150 -25.40 9.47 -2.22
CA VAL A 150 -25.58 8.42 -1.22
C VAL A 150 -25.32 8.99 0.16
N ALA A 151 -26.33 8.98 1.03
CA ALA A 151 -26.19 9.49 2.40
C ALA A 151 -25.03 8.78 3.13
N SER A 152 -24.01 9.54 3.54
CA SER A 152 -22.85 9.05 4.29
C SER A 152 -22.38 10.12 5.27
N THR A 153 -22.26 9.75 6.54
CA THR A 153 -21.76 10.64 7.60
C THR A 153 -20.31 10.36 7.98
N ALA A 154 -19.66 9.39 7.33
CA ALA A 154 -18.35 8.92 7.75
C ALA A 154 -17.20 9.79 7.22
N TRP A 155 -17.32 10.36 6.03
CA TRP A 155 -16.21 11.02 5.34
C TRP A 155 -15.94 12.43 5.89
N THR A 156 -15.12 12.50 6.94
CA THR A 156 -14.66 13.74 7.57
C THR A 156 -13.14 13.86 7.51
N ASP A 157 -12.59 14.99 7.96
CA ASP A 157 -11.15 15.24 8.03
C ASP A 157 -10.41 14.11 8.76
N PRO A 158 -9.61 13.29 8.04
CA PRO A 158 -8.86 12.21 8.66
C PRO A 158 -7.82 12.71 9.64
N SER A 159 -7.43 14.00 9.57
CA SER A 159 -6.51 14.64 10.50
C SER A 159 -7.03 14.60 11.95
N THR A 160 -8.35 14.75 12.12
CA THR A 160 -9.04 14.85 13.41
C THR A 160 -9.83 13.61 13.79
N ASN A 161 -10.14 12.74 12.82
CA ASN A 161 -10.96 11.56 13.04
C ASN A 161 -10.10 10.33 13.42
N PRO A 162 -10.42 9.62 14.54
CA PRO A 162 -9.74 8.38 14.91
C PRO A 162 -9.97 7.22 13.94
N SER A 163 -10.96 7.32 13.05
CA SER A 163 -11.32 6.27 12.07
C SER A 163 -10.31 6.10 10.94
N GLY A 164 -9.29 6.98 10.89
CA GLY A 164 -8.18 6.91 9.94
C GLY A 164 -8.56 7.34 8.51
N PRO A 165 -7.62 7.24 7.56
CA PRO A 165 -7.89 7.47 6.15
C PRO A 165 -8.87 6.45 5.59
N TYR A 166 -9.67 6.85 4.60
CA TYR A 166 -10.50 5.93 3.83
C TYR A 166 -9.72 5.35 2.64
N HIS A 167 -8.49 4.87 2.87
CA HIS A 167 -7.73 4.15 1.84
C HIS A 167 -8.57 3.02 1.22
N ASP A 168 -8.42 2.82 -0.09
CA ASP A 168 -9.15 1.80 -0.86
C ASP A 168 -10.68 1.89 -0.78
N LYS A 169 -11.27 3.07 -0.52
CA LYS A 169 -12.72 3.30 -0.46
C LYS A 169 -13.14 4.50 -1.30
N GLY A 170 -14.43 4.56 -1.64
CA GLY A 170 -15.03 5.67 -2.38
C GLY A 170 -15.00 5.43 -3.89
N TYR A 171 -15.01 6.53 -4.64
CA TYR A 171 -14.94 6.52 -6.10
C TYR A 171 -13.70 7.25 -6.55
N LEU A 172 -12.92 6.63 -7.43
CA LEU A 172 -11.74 7.25 -8.01
C LEU A 172 -12.18 8.09 -9.21
N ASP A 173 -11.77 9.35 -9.22
CA ASP A 173 -11.97 10.25 -10.35
C ASP A 173 -10.70 10.32 -11.22
N ILE A 174 -10.69 11.16 -12.24
CA ILE A 174 -9.53 11.42 -13.08
C ILE A 174 -8.36 12.03 -12.28
N PRO A 175 -7.11 11.95 -12.80
CA PRO A 175 -6.03 12.75 -12.27
C PRO A 175 -6.42 14.23 -12.25
N LEU A 176 -6.11 14.95 -11.17
CA LEU A 176 -6.56 16.33 -10.99
C LEU A 176 -6.09 17.25 -12.12
N GLU A 177 -4.89 17.00 -12.65
CA GLU A 177 -4.29 17.79 -13.74
C GLU A 177 -4.60 17.22 -15.15
N SER A 178 -5.49 16.24 -15.25
CA SER A 178 -5.90 15.67 -16.54
C SER A 178 -6.81 16.63 -17.31
N ASP A 179 -6.51 16.86 -18.59
CA ASP A 179 -7.39 17.55 -19.54
C ASP A 179 -8.44 16.61 -20.17
N THR A 180 -8.34 15.31 -19.89
CA THR A 180 -9.27 14.29 -20.40
C THR A 180 -10.40 14.02 -19.43
N TYR A 181 -11.62 13.96 -19.98
CA TYR A 181 -12.82 13.59 -19.22
C TYR A 181 -12.99 12.08 -19.14
N ALA A 182 -13.32 11.60 -17.94
CA ALA A 182 -13.86 10.27 -17.72
C ALA A 182 -14.84 10.30 -16.55
N VAL A 183 -15.68 9.27 -16.46
CA VAL A 183 -16.64 9.11 -15.37
C VAL A 183 -15.91 8.49 -14.17
N PRO A 184 -16.14 8.96 -12.93
CA PRO A 184 -15.60 8.33 -11.73
C PRO A 184 -15.97 6.84 -11.64
N GLU A 185 -15.06 6.04 -11.10
CA GLU A 185 -15.23 4.58 -11.00
C GLU A 185 -15.16 4.12 -9.53
N SER A 186 -15.99 3.15 -9.16
CA SER A 186 -16.01 2.60 -7.80
C SER A 186 -14.68 1.92 -7.49
N ILE A 187 -14.04 2.30 -6.38
CA ILE A 187 -12.77 1.70 -5.97
C ILE A 187 -12.95 0.23 -5.63
N ASP A 188 -14.07 -0.15 -5.00
CA ASP A 188 -14.38 -1.55 -4.71
C ASP A 188 -14.50 -2.36 -6.01
N ASP A 189 -15.17 -1.83 -7.04
CA ASP A 189 -15.31 -2.52 -8.33
C ASP A 189 -13.95 -2.68 -9.04
N ILE A 190 -13.07 -1.66 -8.95
CA ILE A 190 -11.70 -1.74 -9.47
C ILE A 190 -10.93 -2.85 -8.76
N ILE A 191 -10.93 -2.85 -7.43
CA ILE A 191 -10.02 -3.73 -6.66
C ILE A 191 -10.51 -5.18 -6.58
N ASP A 192 -11.82 -5.40 -6.70
CA ASP A 192 -12.45 -6.73 -6.70
C ASP A 192 -12.68 -7.30 -8.10
N ARG A 193 -12.33 -6.57 -9.16
CA ARG A 193 -12.38 -7.09 -10.53
C ARG A 193 -11.51 -8.35 -10.64
N ASP A 194 -12.10 -9.41 -11.18
CA ASP A 194 -11.39 -10.62 -11.55
C ASP A 194 -10.42 -10.32 -12.72
N LEU A 195 -9.12 -10.44 -12.45
CA LEU A 195 -8.06 -10.15 -13.42
C LEU A 195 -7.90 -11.25 -14.48
N GLY A 196 -8.56 -12.40 -14.32
CA GLY A 196 -8.60 -13.48 -15.31
C GLY A 196 -9.67 -13.33 -16.38
N GLU A 197 -10.67 -12.47 -16.16
CA GLU A 197 -11.76 -12.22 -17.11
C GLU A 197 -11.33 -11.36 -18.32
N GLY A 198 -10.15 -10.74 -18.28
CA GLY A 198 -9.61 -9.95 -19.39
C GLY A 198 -8.92 -8.68 -18.94
N GLU A 199 -8.82 -7.71 -19.85
CA GLU A 199 -8.33 -6.35 -19.58
C GLU A 199 -9.16 -5.67 -18.49
N LEU A 200 -8.49 -4.90 -17.62
CA LEU A 200 -9.18 -4.08 -16.63
C LEU A 200 -9.89 -2.96 -17.39
N ILE A 201 -11.19 -3.13 -17.62
CA ILE A 201 -12.08 -2.19 -18.29
C ILE A 201 -13.39 -2.19 -17.50
N LEU A 202 -13.80 -1.03 -16.98
CA LEU A 202 -15.06 -0.89 -16.24
C LEU A 202 -16.06 -0.03 -17.02
N SER A 203 -15.68 1.19 -17.41
CA SER A 203 -16.54 2.07 -18.19
C SER A 203 -16.29 1.95 -19.71
N TYR A 204 -17.37 1.71 -20.46
CA TYR A 204 -17.39 1.71 -21.92
C TYR A 204 -17.94 3.04 -22.45
N SER A 205 -17.32 4.15 -22.11
CA SER A 205 -17.59 5.38 -22.85
C SER A 205 -16.84 5.36 -24.18
N SER A 206 -17.54 5.54 -25.29
CA SER A 206 -16.91 5.70 -26.61
C SER A 206 -16.04 6.96 -26.72
N SER A 207 -16.22 7.92 -25.81
CA SER A 207 -15.51 9.20 -25.82
C SER A 207 -14.24 9.23 -24.96
N SER A 208 -13.96 8.17 -24.18
CA SER A 208 -12.80 8.14 -23.28
C SER A 208 -11.64 7.36 -23.89
N PRO A 209 -10.38 7.81 -23.69
CA PRO A 209 -9.21 7.07 -24.15
C PRO A 209 -9.13 5.70 -23.47
N ARG A 210 -8.41 4.75 -24.09
CA ARG A 210 -8.22 3.40 -23.55
C ARG A 210 -6.75 3.17 -23.17
N PRO A 211 -6.44 2.81 -21.91
CA PRO A 211 -7.36 2.73 -20.77
C PRO A 211 -7.87 4.13 -20.34
N SER A 212 -9.02 4.16 -19.65
CA SER A 212 -9.56 5.38 -19.04
C SER A 212 -8.51 6.00 -18.10
N PRO A 213 -8.38 7.34 -18.05
CA PRO A 213 -7.42 8.00 -17.17
C PRO A 213 -7.60 7.61 -15.70
N VAL A 214 -8.84 7.30 -15.28
CA VAL A 214 -9.18 6.84 -13.91
C VAL A 214 -8.44 5.54 -13.56
N ILE A 215 -8.41 4.58 -14.48
CA ILE A 215 -7.87 3.23 -14.23
C ILE A 215 -6.47 3.01 -14.79
N ARG A 216 -5.88 4.00 -15.45
CA ARG A 216 -4.58 3.87 -16.14
C ARG A 216 -3.51 3.28 -15.23
N ALA A 217 -3.36 3.80 -14.01
CA ALA A 217 -2.40 3.31 -13.02
C ALA A 217 -2.57 1.82 -12.69
N PHE A 218 -3.82 1.35 -12.56
CA PHE A 218 -4.13 -0.07 -12.33
C PHE A 218 -3.90 -0.91 -13.58
N TRP A 219 -4.28 -0.41 -14.74
CA TRP A 219 -4.10 -1.07 -16.01
C TRP A 219 -2.61 -1.33 -16.28
N GLU A 220 -1.74 -0.34 -16.12
CA GLU A 220 -0.29 -0.51 -16.31
C GLU A 220 0.29 -1.62 -15.43
N ILE A 221 -0.14 -1.67 -14.16
CA ILE A 221 0.33 -2.68 -13.21
C ILE A 221 -0.26 -4.05 -13.51
N THR A 222 -1.55 -4.14 -13.86
CA THR A 222 -2.19 -5.42 -14.18
C THR A 222 -1.65 -5.98 -15.49
N GLU A 223 -1.50 -5.19 -16.55
CA GLU A 223 -0.95 -5.62 -17.84
C GLU A 223 0.53 -6.01 -17.76
N ALA A 224 1.36 -5.24 -17.04
CA ALA A 224 2.75 -5.63 -16.80
C ALA A 224 2.82 -6.98 -16.06
N ARG A 225 1.88 -7.24 -15.16
CA ARG A 225 1.84 -8.45 -14.33
C ARG A 225 1.19 -9.65 -15.02
N LYS A 226 0.24 -9.47 -15.92
CA LYS A 226 -0.41 -10.55 -16.68
C LYS A 226 0.60 -11.43 -17.41
N ARG A 227 1.71 -10.85 -17.86
CA ARG A 227 2.80 -11.57 -18.52
C ARG A 227 3.65 -12.44 -17.58
N LYS A 228 3.54 -12.30 -16.25
CA LYS A 228 4.50 -12.87 -15.29
C LYS A 228 3.91 -13.42 -13.98
N LEU A 229 2.65 -13.19 -13.63
CA LEU A 229 2.12 -13.52 -12.30
C LEU A 229 0.77 -14.23 -12.30
N CYS A 230 0.84 -15.55 -12.11
CA CYS A 230 0.31 -16.20 -10.92
C CYS A 230 1.01 -17.56 -10.78
N PRO A 231 2.07 -17.74 -9.96
CA PRO A 231 2.71 -19.06 -9.79
C PRO A 231 1.77 -20.16 -9.27
N GLN A 232 0.65 -19.80 -8.62
CA GLN A 232 -0.42 -20.73 -8.23
C GLN A 232 -1.35 -21.11 -9.42
N CYS A 233 -1.33 -20.35 -10.51
CA CYS A 233 -2.12 -20.56 -11.73
C CYS A 233 -1.23 -21.03 -12.90
N PHE A 234 0.06 -20.67 -12.90
CA PHE A 234 1.10 -21.10 -13.85
C PHE A 234 1.88 -22.33 -13.34
N GLY A 235 2.05 -22.52 -12.03
CA GLY A 235 2.77 -23.67 -11.47
C GLY A 235 2.06 -25.02 -11.63
N VAL A 236 0.81 -25.01 -12.11
CA VAL A 236 0.04 -26.19 -12.50
C VAL A 236 0.33 -26.60 -13.95
N GLU A 237 0.98 -25.75 -14.76
CA GLU A 237 1.29 -26.07 -16.17
C GLU A 237 2.53 -26.96 -16.35
N CYS A 238 3.31 -27.22 -15.29
CA CYS A 238 4.55 -27.99 -15.40
C CYS A 238 4.47 -29.43 -14.87
N ASN A 239 3.33 -29.88 -14.32
CA ASN A 239 3.13 -31.29 -13.92
C ASN A 239 1.67 -31.73 -14.09
N ASP A 240 1.46 -32.65 -15.03
CA ASP A 240 0.39 -33.66 -15.13
C ASP A 240 -1.02 -33.24 -15.62
N ASP A 241 -1.26 -33.55 -16.90
CA ASP A 241 -2.40 -34.34 -17.43
C ASP A 241 -3.87 -33.96 -17.13
N ILE A 242 -4.18 -32.76 -16.64
CA ILE A 242 -5.57 -32.29 -16.53
C ILE A 242 -5.79 -31.01 -17.33
N LYS A 243 -6.36 -31.18 -18.53
CA LYS A 243 -6.98 -30.13 -19.36
C LYS A 243 -8.20 -29.51 -18.67
N SER A 244 -8.00 -28.78 -17.58
CA SER A 244 -8.95 -27.76 -17.14
C SER A 244 -8.22 -26.42 -17.23
N SER A 245 -8.64 -25.58 -18.18
CA SER A 245 -8.24 -24.18 -18.28
C SER A 245 -8.64 -23.45 -17.00
N LYS A 246 -7.82 -23.50 -15.95
CA LYS A 246 -8.08 -22.75 -14.72
C LYS A 246 -7.69 -21.30 -15.00
N GLN A 247 -8.67 -20.52 -15.43
CA GLN A 247 -8.56 -19.07 -15.48
C GLN A 247 -8.18 -18.55 -14.08
N CYS A 248 -7.29 -17.55 -14.05
CA CYS A 248 -6.79 -16.96 -12.80
C CYS A 248 -7.86 -16.05 -12.20
N HIS A 249 -8.47 -16.43 -11.08
CA HIS A 249 -9.52 -15.62 -10.42
C HIS A 249 -8.97 -14.61 -9.40
N CYS A 250 -7.74 -14.12 -9.60
CA CYS A 250 -7.12 -13.17 -8.67
C CYS A 250 -7.68 -11.76 -8.84
N THR A 251 -7.86 -11.04 -7.74
CA THR A 251 -8.23 -9.61 -7.73
C THR A 251 -7.08 -8.73 -7.25
N LEU A 252 -7.15 -7.42 -7.46
CA LEU A 252 -6.16 -6.49 -6.89
C LEU A 252 -6.18 -6.53 -5.36
N ARG A 253 -7.37 -6.65 -4.75
CA ARG A 253 -7.55 -6.80 -3.30
C ARG A 253 -6.73 -7.99 -2.77
N GLN A 254 -6.89 -9.17 -3.37
CA GLN A 254 -6.13 -10.37 -2.98
C GLN A 254 -4.62 -10.19 -3.18
N ARG A 255 -4.22 -9.46 -4.22
CA ARG A 255 -2.79 -9.32 -4.58
C ARG A 255 -2.05 -8.26 -3.77
N PHE A 256 -2.74 -7.21 -3.32
CA PHE A 256 -2.13 -6.06 -2.65
C PHE A 256 -2.62 -5.86 -1.23
N LEU A 257 -3.93 -5.98 -1.00
CA LEU A 257 -4.53 -5.62 0.28
C LEU A 257 -4.47 -6.78 1.29
N ASP A 258 -4.90 -7.97 0.87
CA ASP A 258 -4.99 -9.12 1.78
C ASP A 258 -3.61 -9.66 2.20
N ARG A 259 -2.59 -9.40 1.37
CA ARG A 259 -1.21 -9.89 1.58
C ARG A 259 -0.40 -9.08 2.59
N TRP A 260 -0.95 -8.01 3.18
CA TRP A 260 -0.22 -7.08 4.07
C TRP A 260 1.23 -6.85 3.61
N LEU A 261 1.41 -6.33 2.40
CA LEU A 261 2.71 -6.24 1.75
C LEU A 261 3.33 -4.86 2.00
N CYS A 262 4.55 -4.79 2.52
CA CYS A 262 5.22 -3.49 2.68
C CYS A 262 5.68 -2.93 1.33
N LEU A 263 5.79 -1.60 1.22
CA LEU A 263 6.19 -0.93 -0.02
C LEU A 263 7.58 -1.33 -0.52
N ARG A 264 8.50 -1.69 0.38
CA ARG A 264 9.82 -2.22 -0.02
C ARG A 264 9.69 -3.53 -0.80
N CYS A 265 8.85 -4.45 -0.33
CA CYS A 265 8.62 -5.72 -1.00
C CYS A 265 7.82 -5.53 -2.29
N PHE A 266 6.83 -4.64 -2.30
CA PHE A 266 6.11 -4.27 -3.52
C PHE A 266 7.06 -3.74 -4.61
N LEU A 267 7.96 -2.82 -4.28
CA LEU A 267 8.96 -2.30 -5.23
C LEU A 267 9.91 -3.41 -5.73
N ALA A 268 10.31 -4.33 -4.85
CA ALA A 268 11.12 -5.48 -5.26
C ALA A 268 10.35 -6.41 -6.22
N GLU A 269 9.06 -6.66 -5.97
CA GLU A 269 8.20 -7.38 -6.92
C GLU A 269 8.10 -6.64 -8.26
N LYS A 270 7.89 -5.31 -8.24
CA LYS A 270 7.80 -4.48 -9.46
C LYS A 270 9.07 -4.54 -10.31
N ARG A 271 10.25 -4.56 -9.70
CA ARG A 271 11.55 -4.65 -10.41
C ARG A 271 11.85 -6.04 -10.99
N ALA A 272 11.21 -7.09 -10.48
CA ALA A 272 11.38 -8.44 -10.99
C ALA A 272 10.48 -8.74 -12.20
N ILE A 273 9.47 -7.89 -12.43
CA ILE A 273 8.59 -7.89 -13.60
C ILE A 273 9.26 -7.10 -14.72
#